data_AF-A0AAD4ECK1-F1
#
_entry.id   AF-A0AAD4ECK1-F1
#
_cell.length_a   1.000
_cell.length_b   1.000
_cell.length_c   1.000
_cell.angle_alpha   90.00
_cell.angle_beta   90.00
_cell.angle_gamma   90.00
#
_symmetry.space_group_name_H-M   'P 1'
#
loop_
_entity.id
_entity.type
_entity.pdbx_description
1 polymer ?
#
loop_
_entity_poly.entity_id
_entity_poly.type
_entity_poly.pdbx_seq_one_letter_code
_entity_poly.pdbx_strand_id
1 'polypeptide(L)'
;MSQAAVHLSLSQKEARDLEHGVNVALHSDISPSILISSGIDYEDQQCRLQHDHSTLSVHATDLQLAKFQERSNALQRQIAEWCKIQLLYLPSVACVRTSDIESSIDSIQEEKPYDIKLWLPSQIRRETLLPCNDSLSEYEWDLQHAQAFDALDDLHQQLCLRTHLYKFKDAQIRGQRANTHAGAIIKNVEVHVSVAAERYHRAWNTLSTLAPSLARNAWTTELPKLEDGDTQGMGDNAFGESSGNRTLSWIWKVQGVATAGVEGEAILSEALQVKWCRSRAHANRWVEEVELLLKEMRHVSAFLAWHAAWWEEQATRRVGLDDASLEGI
;
A
#
# COMPACT_ATOMS: atom_id res chain seq x y z
N MET A 1 -1.30 -15.11 2.38
CA MET A 1 -2.58 -15.84 2.56
C MET A 1 -3.68 -14.84 2.26
N SER A 2 -4.66 -15.19 1.42
CA SER A 2 -5.77 -14.28 1.11
C SER A 2 -6.88 -14.32 2.16
N GLN A 3 -7.73 -13.30 2.20
CA GLN A 3 -8.89 -13.22 3.08
C GLN A 3 -9.82 -14.42 2.86
N ALA A 4 -10.01 -14.84 1.61
CA ALA A 4 -10.77 -16.04 1.27
C ALA A 4 -10.20 -17.33 1.88
N ALA A 5 -8.86 -17.45 1.95
CA ALA A 5 -8.21 -18.59 2.59
C ALA A 5 -8.41 -18.60 4.11
N VAL A 6 -8.43 -17.41 4.75
CA VAL A 6 -8.75 -17.29 6.18
C VAL A 6 -10.23 -17.60 6.44
N HIS A 7 -11.14 -17.15 5.60
CA HIS A 7 -12.55 -17.55 5.70
C HIS A 7 -12.74 -19.07 5.62
N LEU A 8 -12.04 -19.73 4.69
CA LEU A 8 -12.06 -21.18 4.59
C LEU A 8 -11.53 -21.84 5.86
N SER A 9 -10.40 -21.36 6.41
CA SER A 9 -9.81 -21.95 7.61
C SER A 9 -10.69 -21.77 8.85
N LEU A 10 -11.32 -20.60 9.00
CA LEU A 10 -12.28 -20.32 10.07
C LEU A 10 -13.53 -21.20 9.95
N SER A 11 -14.08 -21.35 8.75
CA SER A 11 -15.22 -22.25 8.51
C SER A 11 -14.88 -23.71 8.77
N GLN A 12 -13.67 -24.17 8.39
CA GLN A 12 -13.21 -25.52 8.70
C GLN A 12 -13.00 -25.72 10.21
N LYS A 13 -12.52 -24.71 10.93
CA LYS A 13 -12.38 -24.75 12.39
C LYS A 13 -13.76 -24.87 13.05
N GLU A 14 -14.72 -24.07 12.62
CA GLU A 14 -16.10 -24.12 13.10
C GLU A 14 -16.74 -25.51 12.84
N ALA A 15 -16.55 -26.07 11.66
CA ALA A 15 -17.04 -27.42 11.35
C ALA A 15 -16.48 -28.48 12.30
N ARG A 16 -15.19 -28.40 12.64
CA ARG A 16 -14.56 -29.30 13.62
C ARG A 16 -15.13 -29.08 15.02
N ASP A 17 -15.30 -27.84 15.45
CA ASP A 17 -15.83 -27.54 16.79
C ASP A 17 -17.25 -28.10 16.94
N LEU A 18 -18.08 -28.00 15.89
CA LEU A 18 -19.40 -28.62 15.83
C LEU A 18 -19.37 -30.16 15.90
N GLU A 19 -18.44 -30.80 15.19
CA GLU A 19 -18.24 -32.26 15.28
C GLU A 19 -17.88 -32.72 16.71
N HIS A 20 -17.16 -31.89 17.45
CA HIS A 20 -16.78 -32.16 18.85
C HIS A 20 -17.85 -31.68 19.86
N GLY A 21 -18.98 -31.15 19.39
CA GLY A 21 -20.09 -30.68 20.24
C GLY A 21 -19.88 -29.32 20.90
N VAL A 22 -18.86 -28.56 20.48
CA VAL A 22 -18.58 -27.20 20.95
C VAL A 22 -19.30 -26.22 20.03
N ASN A 23 -20.44 -25.70 20.46
CA ASN A 23 -21.13 -24.63 19.74
C ASN A 23 -20.87 -23.27 20.42
N VAL A 24 -20.07 -22.43 19.74
CA VAL A 24 -19.73 -21.07 20.20
C VAL A 24 -20.72 -20.03 19.65
N ALA A 25 -21.59 -20.41 18.70
CA ALA A 25 -22.56 -19.51 18.11
C ALA A 25 -23.73 -19.26 19.07
N LEU A 26 -24.01 -17.98 19.32
CA LEU A 26 -25.13 -17.49 20.11
C LEU A 26 -26.37 -17.17 19.26
N HIS A 27 -26.20 -17.16 17.93
CA HIS A 27 -27.26 -16.98 16.93
C HIS A 27 -27.39 -18.24 16.05
N SER A 28 -28.59 -18.51 15.52
CA SER A 28 -28.88 -19.71 14.71
C SER A 28 -28.00 -19.83 13.47
N ASP A 29 -27.79 -18.71 12.78
CA ASP A 29 -27.20 -18.70 11.42
C ASP A 29 -25.87 -17.93 11.32
N ILE A 30 -25.42 -17.30 12.41
CA ILE A 30 -24.27 -16.37 12.37
C ILE A 30 -23.30 -16.75 13.46
N SER A 31 -22.12 -17.22 13.07
CA SER A 31 -21.02 -17.54 13.98
C SER A 31 -20.18 -16.31 14.32
N PRO A 32 -19.35 -16.35 15.38
CA PRO A 32 -18.48 -15.24 15.77
C PRO A 32 -17.57 -14.74 14.62
N SER A 33 -17.01 -15.65 13.83
CA SER A 33 -16.16 -15.28 12.68
C SER A 33 -16.94 -14.59 11.58
N ILE A 34 -18.17 -15.03 11.31
CA ILE A 34 -19.06 -14.43 10.30
C ILE A 34 -19.53 -13.04 10.76
N LEU A 35 -19.78 -12.86 12.06
CA LEU A 35 -20.11 -11.56 12.63
C LEU A 35 -18.99 -10.55 12.40
N ILE A 36 -17.74 -10.92 12.68
CA ILE A 36 -16.59 -10.03 12.50
C ILE A 36 -16.36 -9.75 11.02
N SER A 37 -16.41 -10.76 10.16
CA SER A 37 -16.20 -10.55 8.73
C SER A 37 -17.26 -9.65 8.10
N SER A 38 -18.54 -9.85 8.44
CA SER A 38 -19.61 -8.97 7.98
C SER A 38 -19.43 -7.54 8.48
N GLY A 39 -18.92 -7.35 9.71
CA GLY A 39 -18.54 -6.04 10.22
C GLY A 39 -17.45 -5.37 9.38
N ILE A 40 -16.39 -6.09 9.01
CA ILE A 40 -15.33 -5.59 8.12
C ILE A 40 -15.89 -5.25 6.72
N ASP A 41 -16.78 -6.08 6.18
CA ASP A 41 -17.44 -5.82 4.90
C ASP A 41 -18.30 -4.55 4.95
N TYR A 42 -18.96 -4.29 6.08
CA TYR A 42 -19.71 -3.05 6.28
C TYR A 42 -18.79 -1.83 6.37
N GLU A 43 -17.61 -1.91 7.01
CA GLU A 43 -16.62 -0.82 6.97
C GLU A 43 -16.21 -0.49 5.54
N ASP A 44 -15.95 -1.51 4.71
CA ASP A 44 -15.63 -1.30 3.29
C ASP A 44 -16.79 -0.67 2.52
N GLN A 45 -18.03 -1.04 2.81
CA GLN A 45 -19.21 -0.40 2.23
C GLN A 45 -19.39 1.05 2.69
N GLN A 46 -19.16 1.35 3.97
CA GLN A 46 -19.19 2.71 4.51
C GLN A 46 -18.16 3.59 3.81
N CYS A 47 -16.92 3.14 3.66
CA CYS A 47 -15.88 3.89 2.97
C CYS A 47 -16.21 4.14 1.49
N ARG A 48 -16.77 3.14 0.79
CA ARG A 48 -17.23 3.33 -0.61
C ARG A 48 -18.35 4.35 -0.70
N LEU A 49 -19.33 4.30 0.21
CA LEU A 49 -20.40 5.29 0.25
C LEU A 49 -19.88 6.70 0.59
N GLN A 50 -18.91 6.82 1.49
CA GLN A 50 -18.28 8.09 1.82
C GLN A 50 -17.55 8.68 0.60
N HIS A 51 -16.82 7.85 -0.14
CA HIS A 51 -16.18 8.26 -1.40
C HIS A 51 -17.22 8.70 -2.44
N ASP A 52 -18.27 7.92 -2.66
CA ASP A 52 -19.39 8.26 -3.57
C ASP A 52 -20.05 9.58 -3.17
N HIS A 53 -20.27 9.81 -1.87
CA HIS A 53 -20.81 11.05 -1.36
C HIS A 53 -19.89 12.24 -1.64
N SER A 54 -18.57 12.08 -1.48
CA SER A 54 -17.59 13.14 -1.76
C SER A 54 -17.46 13.48 -3.25
N THR A 55 -17.74 12.51 -4.12
CA THR A 55 -17.63 12.64 -5.59
C THR A 55 -18.92 13.08 -6.26
N LEU A 56 -20.07 12.88 -5.61
CA LEU A 56 -21.36 13.41 -6.04
C LEU A 56 -21.29 14.94 -6.11
N SER A 57 -21.36 15.48 -7.33
CA SER A 57 -21.30 16.93 -7.54
C SER A 57 -22.66 17.58 -7.26
N VAL A 58 -22.65 18.91 -7.11
CA VAL A 58 -23.86 19.76 -6.98
C VAL A 58 -24.83 19.57 -8.17
N HIS A 59 -24.35 19.05 -9.30
CA HIS A 59 -25.15 18.76 -10.50
C HIS A 59 -25.37 17.26 -10.73
N ALA A 60 -25.33 16.44 -9.67
CA ALA A 60 -25.67 15.03 -9.76
C ALA A 60 -27.07 14.84 -10.35
N THR A 61 -27.20 13.86 -11.24
CA THR A 61 -28.51 13.52 -11.83
C THR A 61 -29.42 12.90 -10.77
N ASP A 62 -30.73 13.10 -10.90
CA ASP A 62 -31.72 12.50 -9.99
C ASP A 62 -31.56 10.98 -9.89
N LEU A 63 -31.18 10.32 -10.98
CA LEU A 63 -30.90 8.88 -11.00
C LEU A 63 -29.66 8.51 -10.17
N GLN A 64 -28.61 9.33 -10.16
CA GLN A 64 -27.43 9.13 -9.32
C GLN A 64 -27.75 9.34 -7.85
N LEU A 65 -28.53 10.38 -7.52
CA LEU A 65 -29.00 10.66 -6.16
C LEU A 65 -29.89 9.52 -5.63
N ALA A 66 -30.84 9.04 -6.43
CA ALA A 66 -31.70 7.92 -6.08
C ALA A 66 -30.88 6.64 -5.79
N LYS A 67 -29.95 6.29 -6.67
CA LYS A 67 -29.06 5.12 -6.47
C LYS A 67 -28.16 5.25 -5.24
N PHE A 68 -27.69 6.46 -4.94
CA PHE A 68 -26.93 6.72 -3.74
C PHE A 68 -27.80 6.52 -2.49
N GLN A 69 -29.00 7.11 -2.47
CA GLN A 69 -29.93 6.99 -1.36
C GLN A 69 -30.39 5.54 -1.13
N GLU A 70 -30.67 4.78 -2.18
CA GLU A 70 -31.04 3.36 -2.10
C GLU A 70 -29.95 2.54 -1.43
N ARG A 71 -28.68 2.73 -1.84
CA ARG A 71 -27.53 2.04 -1.23
C ARG A 71 -27.31 2.47 0.22
N SER A 72 -27.47 3.76 0.52
CA SER A 72 -27.39 4.31 1.87
C SER A 72 -28.44 3.68 2.80
N ASN A 73 -29.70 3.62 2.35
CA ASN A 73 -30.80 3.02 3.10
C ASN A 73 -30.61 1.51 3.30
N ALA A 74 -30.10 0.80 2.27
CA ALA A 74 -29.82 -0.63 2.36
C ALA A 74 -28.74 -0.91 3.41
N LEU A 75 -27.63 -0.16 3.37
CA LEU A 75 -26.55 -0.31 4.34
C LEU A 75 -27.03 0.00 5.76
N GLN A 76 -27.81 1.07 5.95
CA GLN A 76 -28.34 1.42 7.27
C GLN A 76 -29.19 0.30 7.88
N ARG A 77 -30.06 -0.33 7.07
CA ARG A 77 -30.88 -1.47 7.52
C ARG A 77 -30.02 -2.68 7.88
N GLN A 78 -29.04 -3.00 7.05
CA GLN A 78 -28.12 -4.11 7.29
C GLN A 78 -27.29 -3.91 8.56
N ILE A 79 -26.74 -2.71 8.75
CA ILE A 79 -26.01 -2.36 9.99
C ILE A 79 -26.94 -2.46 11.19
N ALA A 80 -28.18 -1.96 11.11
CA ALA A 80 -29.13 -2.03 12.22
C ALA A 80 -29.48 -3.48 12.61
N GLU A 81 -29.64 -4.38 11.63
CA GLU A 81 -29.85 -5.80 11.89
C GLU A 81 -28.60 -6.47 12.47
N TRP A 82 -27.43 -6.21 11.90
CA TRP A 82 -26.15 -6.71 12.38
C TRP A 82 -25.86 -6.27 13.81
N CYS A 83 -26.13 -5.00 14.17
CA CYS A 83 -25.98 -4.48 15.53
C CYS A 83 -26.82 -5.26 16.56
N LYS A 84 -28.01 -5.74 16.20
CA LYS A 84 -28.84 -6.57 17.11
C LYS A 84 -28.15 -7.90 17.42
N ILE A 85 -27.52 -8.51 16.41
CA ILE A 85 -26.78 -9.77 16.55
C ILE A 85 -25.47 -9.52 17.30
N GLN A 86 -24.79 -8.40 17.04
CA GLN A 86 -23.57 -7.98 17.73
C GLN A 86 -23.76 -7.94 19.25
N LEU A 87 -24.91 -7.45 19.74
CA LEU A 87 -25.21 -7.38 21.17
C LEU A 87 -25.26 -8.76 21.86
N LEU A 88 -25.52 -9.84 21.13
CA LEU A 88 -25.47 -11.20 21.67
C LEU A 88 -24.04 -11.62 22.00
N TYR A 89 -23.09 -11.28 21.12
CA TYR A 89 -21.68 -11.64 21.23
C TYR A 89 -20.84 -10.65 22.04
N LEU A 90 -21.21 -9.36 22.01
CA LEU A 90 -20.52 -8.26 22.68
C LEU A 90 -21.53 -7.40 23.47
N PRO A 91 -22.02 -7.87 24.63
CA PRO A 91 -22.97 -7.12 25.44
C PRO A 91 -22.43 -5.76 25.92
N SER A 92 -21.11 -5.64 26.08
CA SER A 92 -20.43 -4.40 26.47
C SER A 92 -20.67 -3.24 25.51
N VAL A 93 -20.96 -3.52 24.23
CA VAL A 93 -21.28 -2.51 23.21
C VAL A 93 -22.59 -1.80 23.51
N ALA A 94 -23.53 -2.43 24.22
CA ALA A 94 -24.78 -1.78 24.61
C ALA A 94 -24.53 -0.50 25.42
N CYS A 95 -23.62 -0.57 26.39
CA CYS A 95 -23.26 0.57 27.23
C CYS A 95 -22.68 1.71 26.41
N VAL A 96 -21.75 1.41 25.50
CA VAL A 96 -21.09 2.41 24.64
C VAL A 96 -22.11 3.09 23.72
N ARG A 97 -23.00 2.32 23.09
CA ARG A 97 -24.03 2.88 22.21
C ARG A 97 -25.04 3.75 22.96
N THR A 98 -25.40 3.40 24.19
CA THR A 98 -26.28 4.27 25.01
C THR A 98 -25.59 5.60 25.30
N SER A 99 -24.31 5.59 25.67
CA SER A 99 -23.53 6.80 25.89
C SER A 99 -23.37 7.64 24.61
N ASP A 100 -23.15 7.00 23.45
CA ASP A 100 -23.10 7.69 22.15
C ASP A 100 -24.43 8.40 21.87
N ILE A 101 -25.56 7.69 22.01
CA ILE A 101 -26.90 8.25 21.77
C ILE A 101 -27.15 9.44 22.69
N GLU A 102 -26.79 9.33 23.97
CA GLU A 102 -26.91 10.44 24.94
C GLU A 102 -26.10 11.67 24.49
N SER A 103 -24.90 11.47 23.94
CA SER A 103 -24.09 12.56 23.39
C SER A 103 -24.60 13.11 22.05
N SER A 104 -25.25 12.27 21.23
CA SER A 104 -25.81 12.65 19.92
C SER A 104 -27.11 13.43 20.03
N ILE A 105 -27.89 13.30 21.12
CA ILE A 105 -29.15 14.04 21.33
C ILE A 105 -28.93 15.57 21.29
N ASP A 106 -27.74 16.05 21.65
CA ASP A 106 -27.39 17.48 21.59
C ASP A 106 -27.10 17.97 20.15
N SER A 107 -27.00 17.06 19.18
CA SER A 107 -26.71 17.34 17.76
C SER A 107 -27.94 17.10 16.88
N ILE A 108 -28.58 18.16 16.36
CA ILE A 108 -29.80 18.08 15.53
C ILE A 108 -29.54 17.48 14.11
N GLN A 109 -28.38 16.88 13.86
CA GLN A 109 -28.02 16.36 12.54
C GLN A 109 -28.34 14.86 12.42
N GLU A 110 -29.00 14.47 11.32
CA GLU A 110 -29.19 13.07 10.96
C GLU A 110 -27.81 12.39 10.79
N GLU A 111 -27.53 11.38 11.61
CA GLU A 111 -26.32 10.56 11.47
C GLU A 111 -26.33 9.86 10.11
N LYS A 112 -25.32 10.13 9.28
CA LYS A 112 -25.20 9.52 7.96
C LYS A 112 -24.79 8.06 8.10
N PRO A 113 -25.26 7.14 7.23
CA PRO A 113 -24.96 5.71 7.36
C PRO A 113 -23.48 5.33 7.32
N TYR A 114 -22.63 6.15 6.70
CA TYR A 114 -21.18 5.97 6.66
C TYR A 114 -20.45 6.50 7.90
N ASP A 115 -21.11 7.28 8.76
CA ASP A 115 -20.55 7.79 10.02
C ASP A 115 -20.94 6.91 11.22
N ILE A 116 -21.83 5.92 11.02
CA ILE A 116 -22.25 4.99 12.08
C ILE A 116 -21.07 4.15 12.54
N LYS A 117 -20.67 4.28 13.80
CA LYS A 117 -19.64 3.43 14.40
C LYS A 117 -20.13 1.99 14.56
N LEU A 118 -19.39 1.05 13.99
CA LEU A 118 -19.71 -0.38 14.05
C LEU A 118 -19.31 -1.02 15.38
N TRP A 119 -18.34 -0.44 16.11
CA TRP A 119 -17.83 -0.94 17.38
C TRP A 119 -17.25 -2.36 17.27
N LEU A 120 -16.32 -2.56 16.32
CA LEU A 120 -15.53 -3.80 16.22
C LEU A 120 -14.59 -3.97 17.43
N PRO A 121 -14.09 -5.19 17.73
CA PRO A 121 -13.21 -5.43 18.88
C PRO A 121 -12.01 -4.47 18.97
N SER A 122 -11.37 -4.13 17.84
CA SER A 122 -10.28 -3.14 17.78
C SER A 122 -10.73 -1.71 18.13
N GLN A 123 -11.94 -1.31 17.72
CA GLN A 123 -12.53 0.00 18.00
C GLN A 123 -12.93 0.11 19.47
N ILE A 124 -13.60 -0.91 20.02
CA ILE A 124 -13.95 -0.98 21.44
C ILE A 124 -12.69 -0.84 22.29
N ARG A 125 -11.62 -1.56 21.95
CA ARG A 125 -10.35 -1.53 22.69
C ARG A 125 -9.63 -0.18 22.62
N ARG A 126 -9.77 0.53 21.49
CA ARG A 126 -9.16 1.85 21.29
C ARG A 126 -9.90 2.94 22.05
N GLU A 127 -11.23 2.94 21.97
CA GLU A 127 -12.09 4.03 22.43
C GLU A 127 -12.66 3.78 23.82
N THR A 128 -12.62 2.55 24.33
CA THR A 128 -13.18 2.18 25.63
C THR A 128 -12.22 1.28 26.42
N LEU A 129 -12.21 1.44 27.74
CA LEU A 129 -11.47 0.57 28.67
C LEU A 129 -12.22 -0.75 28.99
N LEU A 130 -13.23 -1.10 28.19
CA LEU A 130 -14.07 -2.28 28.44
C LEU A 130 -13.36 -3.56 28.01
N PRO A 131 -13.49 -4.65 28.79
CA PRO A 131 -12.96 -5.95 28.39
C PRO A 131 -13.69 -6.45 27.13
N CYS A 132 -12.92 -6.81 26.12
CA CYS A 132 -13.40 -7.48 24.92
C CYS A 132 -12.97 -8.95 24.97
N ASN A 133 -13.77 -9.84 24.37
CA ASN A 133 -13.41 -11.26 24.31
C ASN A 133 -12.19 -11.43 23.40
N ASP A 134 -11.15 -12.10 23.91
CA ASP A 134 -9.91 -12.30 23.17
C ASP A 134 -10.13 -13.17 21.92
N SER A 135 -11.07 -14.11 21.94
CA SER A 135 -11.38 -14.94 20.76
C SER A 135 -11.96 -14.13 19.59
N LEU A 136 -12.79 -13.12 19.86
CA LEU A 136 -13.29 -12.20 18.82
C LEU A 136 -12.17 -11.31 18.28
N SER A 137 -11.25 -10.90 19.16
CA SER A 137 -10.07 -10.14 18.77
C SER A 137 -9.12 -10.96 17.90
N GLU A 138 -9.00 -12.28 18.15
CA GLU A 138 -8.24 -13.21 17.30
C GLU A 138 -8.86 -13.35 15.91
N TYR A 139 -10.20 -13.51 15.82
CA TYR A 139 -10.87 -13.57 14.52
C TYR A 139 -10.70 -12.27 13.72
N GLU A 140 -10.84 -11.11 14.37
CA GLU A 140 -10.59 -9.82 13.73
C GLU A 140 -9.14 -9.70 13.29
N TRP A 141 -8.19 -10.11 14.13
CA TRP A 141 -6.78 -10.11 13.76
C TRP A 141 -6.52 -10.90 12.47
N ASP A 142 -6.96 -12.16 12.43
CA ASP A 142 -6.62 -13.06 11.32
C ASP A 142 -7.25 -12.55 10.00
N LEU A 143 -8.46 -12.00 10.07
CA LEU A 143 -9.13 -11.37 8.92
C LEU A 143 -8.43 -10.09 8.47
N GLN A 144 -8.07 -9.18 9.39
CA GLN A 144 -7.38 -7.92 9.08
C GLN A 144 -5.97 -8.16 8.55
N HIS A 145 -5.27 -9.16 9.08
CA HIS A 145 -3.95 -9.57 8.60
C HIS A 145 -4.01 -10.06 7.15
N ALA A 146 -5.02 -10.86 6.80
CA ALA A 146 -5.23 -11.28 5.42
C ALA A 146 -5.70 -10.12 4.50
N GLN A 147 -6.57 -9.25 5.00
CA GLN A 147 -7.02 -8.06 4.27
C GLN A 147 -5.86 -7.11 3.96
N ALA A 148 -4.87 -6.98 4.86
CA ALA A 148 -3.66 -6.21 4.60
C ALA A 148 -2.83 -6.79 3.44
N PHE A 149 -2.68 -8.12 3.36
CA PHE A 149 -2.01 -8.76 2.22
C PHE A 149 -2.78 -8.59 0.91
N ASP A 150 -4.10 -8.79 0.93
CA ASP A 150 -4.94 -8.58 -0.26
C ASP A 150 -4.93 -7.11 -0.70
N ALA A 151 -4.88 -6.17 0.24
CA ALA A 151 -4.69 -4.74 -0.04
C ALA A 151 -3.34 -4.42 -0.70
N LEU A 152 -2.27 -5.08 -0.27
CA LEU A 152 -0.96 -4.94 -0.92
C LEU A 152 -0.93 -5.57 -2.32
N ASP A 153 -1.59 -6.70 -2.52
CA ASP A 153 -1.69 -7.31 -3.86
C ASP A 153 -2.44 -6.40 -4.83
N ASP A 154 -3.62 -5.92 -4.41
CA ASP A 154 -4.38 -4.96 -5.20
C ASP A 154 -3.55 -3.70 -5.48
N LEU A 155 -2.82 -3.18 -4.49
CA LEU A 155 -1.93 -2.03 -4.67
C LEU A 155 -0.86 -2.32 -5.73
N HIS A 156 -0.18 -3.47 -5.68
CA HIS A 156 0.82 -3.86 -6.67
C HIS A 156 0.24 -3.96 -8.08
N GLN A 157 -0.92 -4.60 -8.22
CA GLN A 157 -1.59 -4.75 -9.51
C GLN A 157 -1.94 -3.39 -10.11
N GLN A 158 -2.50 -2.47 -9.31
CA GLN A 158 -2.82 -1.11 -9.76
C GLN A 158 -1.58 -0.30 -10.12
N LEU A 159 -0.49 -0.42 -9.35
CA LEU A 159 0.78 0.24 -9.64
C LEU A 159 1.43 -0.29 -10.93
N CYS A 160 1.40 -1.61 -11.15
CA CYS A 160 1.88 -2.21 -12.39
C CYS A 160 1.06 -1.73 -13.59
N LEU A 161 -0.26 -1.72 -13.46
CA LEU A 161 -1.18 -1.23 -14.49
C LEU A 161 -0.92 0.24 -14.78
N ARG A 162 -0.75 1.09 -13.76
CA ARG A 162 -0.42 2.52 -13.91
C ARG A 162 0.86 2.71 -14.71
N THR A 163 1.94 2.02 -14.34
CA THR A 163 3.22 2.09 -15.07
C THR A 163 3.07 1.63 -16.53
N HIS A 164 2.31 0.56 -16.78
CA HIS A 164 2.03 0.09 -18.14
C HIS A 164 1.23 1.12 -18.96
N LEU A 165 0.19 1.71 -18.37
CA LEU A 165 -0.66 2.71 -19.04
C LEU A 165 0.10 3.98 -19.41
N TYR A 166 1.03 4.46 -18.57
CA TYR A 166 1.89 5.59 -18.94
C TYR A 166 2.78 5.25 -20.14
N LYS A 167 3.46 4.10 -20.12
CA LYS A 167 4.28 3.65 -21.27
C LYS A 167 3.46 3.51 -22.55
N PHE A 168 2.27 2.92 -22.44
CA PHE A 168 1.36 2.75 -23.57
C PHE A 168 0.89 4.10 -24.11
N LYS A 169 0.51 5.03 -23.23
CA LYS A 169 0.11 6.38 -23.60
C LYS A 169 1.21 7.12 -24.36
N ASP A 170 2.43 7.11 -23.84
CA ASP A 170 3.57 7.81 -24.45
C ASP A 170 3.94 7.24 -25.83
N ALA A 171 3.91 5.90 -25.96
CA ALA A 171 4.26 5.22 -27.20
C ALA A 171 3.17 5.31 -28.27
N GLN A 172 1.91 5.01 -27.91
CA GLN A 172 0.86 4.68 -28.88
C GLN A 172 -0.23 5.75 -29.02
N ILE A 173 -0.43 6.61 -28.01
CA ILE A 173 -1.58 7.53 -28.02
C ILE A 173 -1.19 8.86 -28.65
N ARG A 174 -1.97 9.29 -29.65
CA ARG A 174 -1.81 10.54 -30.40
C ARG A 174 -3.17 11.24 -30.52
N GLY A 175 -3.15 12.58 -30.57
CA GLY A 175 -4.36 13.41 -30.68
C GLY A 175 -5.08 13.66 -29.35
N GLN A 176 -5.90 14.71 -29.30
CA GLN A 176 -6.46 15.24 -28.05
C GLN A 176 -7.51 14.31 -27.41
N ARG A 177 -8.49 13.82 -28.19
CA ARG A 177 -9.58 12.97 -27.66
C ARG A 177 -9.06 11.67 -27.02
N ALA A 178 -8.15 10.98 -27.69
CA ALA A 178 -7.56 9.74 -27.18
C ALA A 178 -6.71 10.00 -25.94
N ASN A 179 -5.99 11.12 -25.88
CA ASN A 179 -5.26 11.54 -24.69
C ASN A 179 -6.17 11.82 -23.49
N THR A 180 -7.30 12.50 -23.70
CA THR A 180 -8.28 12.73 -22.62
C THR A 180 -8.84 11.42 -22.10
N HIS A 181 -9.20 10.48 -22.98
CA HIS A 181 -9.71 9.17 -22.58
C HIS A 181 -8.64 8.36 -21.80
N ALA A 182 -7.40 8.35 -22.28
CA ALA A 182 -6.29 7.71 -21.57
C ALA A 182 -6.03 8.34 -20.20
N GLY A 183 -6.09 9.67 -20.11
CA GLY A 183 -5.99 10.40 -18.84
C GLY A 183 -7.11 10.03 -17.86
N ALA A 184 -8.34 9.85 -18.35
CA ALA A 184 -9.46 9.40 -17.51
C ALA A 184 -9.24 7.97 -16.98
N ILE A 185 -8.72 7.06 -17.79
CA ILE A 185 -8.37 5.70 -17.35
C ILE A 185 -7.26 5.74 -16.29
N ILE A 186 -6.18 6.51 -16.53
CA ILE A 186 -5.07 6.65 -15.58
C ILE A 186 -5.58 7.21 -14.25
N LYS A 187 -6.43 8.25 -14.29
CA LYS A 187 -7.05 8.82 -13.09
C LYS A 187 -7.89 7.79 -12.33
N ASN A 188 -8.60 6.90 -13.03
CA ASN A 188 -9.33 5.82 -12.38
C ASN A 188 -8.39 4.84 -11.67
N VAL A 189 -7.27 4.46 -12.31
CA VAL A 189 -6.24 3.63 -11.67
C VAL A 189 -5.64 4.31 -10.44
N GLU A 190 -5.40 5.63 -10.48
CA GLU A 190 -4.95 6.39 -9.31
C GLU A 190 -5.95 6.35 -8.15
N VAL A 191 -7.25 6.41 -8.43
CA VAL A 191 -8.30 6.22 -7.41
C VAL A 191 -8.26 4.80 -6.83
N HIS A 192 -8.05 3.78 -7.66
CA HIS A 192 -7.89 2.42 -7.16
C HIS A 192 -6.63 2.23 -6.31
N VAL A 193 -5.52 2.90 -6.65
CA VAL A 193 -4.31 2.94 -5.82
C VAL A 193 -4.60 3.55 -4.45
N SER A 194 -5.30 4.70 -4.39
CA SER A 194 -5.62 5.34 -3.12
C SER A 194 -6.56 4.48 -2.27
N VAL A 195 -7.57 3.85 -2.87
CA VAL A 195 -8.49 2.95 -2.16
C VAL A 195 -7.77 1.72 -1.60
N ALA A 196 -6.87 1.11 -2.38
CA ALA A 196 -6.06 -0.02 -1.90
C ALA A 196 -5.12 0.40 -0.75
N ALA A 197 -4.47 1.56 -0.86
CA ALA A 197 -3.61 2.12 0.19
C ALA A 197 -4.39 2.42 1.47
N GLU A 198 -5.56 3.07 1.38
CA GLU A 198 -6.43 3.35 2.52
C GLU A 198 -6.90 2.06 3.22
N ARG A 199 -7.28 1.03 2.45
CA ARG A 199 -7.63 -0.28 3.02
C ARG A 199 -6.46 -0.90 3.76
N TYR A 200 -5.25 -0.82 3.21
CA TYR A 200 -4.03 -1.26 3.90
C TYR A 200 -3.80 -0.48 5.20
N HIS A 201 -3.90 0.85 5.18
CA HIS A 201 -3.73 1.67 6.37
C HIS A 201 -4.77 1.35 7.45
N ARG A 202 -6.03 1.12 7.07
CA ARG A 202 -7.08 0.74 8.01
C ARG A 202 -6.74 -0.59 8.70
N ALA A 203 -6.41 -1.61 7.91
CA ALA A 203 -6.01 -2.91 8.42
C ALA A 203 -4.74 -2.81 9.30
N TRP A 204 -3.76 -2.01 8.89
CA TRP A 204 -2.55 -1.79 9.68
C TRP A 204 -2.85 -1.10 11.03
N ASN A 205 -3.77 -0.13 11.05
CA ASN A 205 -4.18 0.56 12.27
C ASN A 205 -4.96 -0.37 13.22
N THR A 206 -5.82 -1.25 12.71
CA THR A 206 -6.54 -2.23 13.54
C THR A 206 -5.57 -3.26 14.12
N LEU A 207 -4.66 -3.81 13.31
CA LEU A 207 -3.59 -4.70 13.77
C LEU A 207 -2.72 -4.02 14.84
N SER A 208 -2.33 -2.76 14.64
CA SER A 208 -1.55 -2.00 15.64
C SER A 208 -2.25 -1.87 16.98
N THR A 209 -3.58 -1.76 17.00
CA THR A 209 -4.37 -1.71 18.23
C THR A 209 -4.57 -3.06 18.90
N LEU A 210 -4.67 -4.14 18.13
CA LEU A 210 -4.89 -5.50 18.65
C LEU A 210 -3.59 -6.20 19.07
N ALA A 211 -2.44 -5.77 18.53
CA ALA A 211 -1.15 -6.41 18.73
C ALA A 211 -0.70 -6.50 20.20
N PRO A 212 -0.80 -5.43 21.02
CA PRO A 212 -0.34 -5.48 22.40
C PRO A 212 -1.11 -6.50 23.24
N SER A 213 -2.41 -6.67 22.96
CA SER A 213 -3.27 -7.59 23.69
C SER A 213 -3.12 -9.06 23.30
N LEU A 214 -2.86 -9.31 22.02
CA LEU A 214 -2.65 -10.68 21.51
C LEU A 214 -1.18 -11.12 21.61
N ALA A 215 -0.32 -10.30 22.23
CA ALA A 215 1.12 -10.51 22.36
C ALA A 215 1.84 -10.82 21.03
N ARG A 216 1.35 -10.23 19.92
CA ARG A 216 1.93 -10.39 18.58
C ARG A 216 2.92 -9.23 18.36
N ASN A 217 4.21 -9.49 18.54
CA ASN A 217 5.24 -8.43 18.51
C ASN A 217 6.04 -8.36 17.19
N ALA A 218 5.99 -9.41 16.36
CA ALA A 218 6.83 -9.54 15.16
C ALA A 218 6.10 -9.28 13.84
N TRP A 219 4.79 -8.99 13.85
CA TRP A 219 4.01 -8.83 12.61
C TRP A 219 4.42 -7.59 11.79
N THR A 220 5.02 -6.58 12.43
CA THR A 220 5.49 -5.35 11.77
C THR A 220 6.66 -5.57 10.83
N THR A 221 7.41 -6.68 10.97
CA THR A 221 8.46 -7.03 10.00
C THR A 221 7.89 -7.57 8.69
N GLU A 222 6.72 -8.21 8.76
CA GLU A 222 6.02 -8.75 7.59
C GLU A 222 5.16 -7.67 6.91
N LEU A 223 4.51 -6.81 7.71
CA LEU A 223 3.66 -5.72 7.26
C LEU A 223 4.15 -4.36 7.82
N PRO A 224 5.19 -3.77 7.19
CA PRO A 224 5.62 -2.41 7.50
C PRO A 224 4.52 -1.37 7.31
N LYS A 225 4.63 -0.23 8.02
CA LYS A 225 3.73 0.90 7.77
C LYS A 225 3.97 1.44 6.35
N LEU A 226 2.91 1.60 5.58
CA LEU A 226 2.97 2.21 4.26
C LEU A 226 3.20 3.71 4.41
N GLU A 227 4.14 4.28 3.66
CA GLU A 227 4.34 5.72 3.54
C GLU A 227 3.95 6.19 2.13
N ASP A 228 3.65 7.48 1.95
CA ASP A 228 3.23 8.02 0.64
C ASP A 228 4.27 7.73 -0.46
N GLY A 229 5.56 7.74 -0.09
CA GLY A 229 6.68 7.42 -0.99
C GLY A 229 6.71 5.97 -1.46
N ASP A 230 6.05 5.06 -0.76
CA ASP A 230 6.00 3.64 -1.13
C ASP A 230 5.01 3.36 -2.25
N THR A 231 4.02 4.24 -2.48
CA THR A 231 3.01 4.09 -3.55
C THR A 231 3.54 4.37 -4.96
N GLN A 232 4.86 4.35 -5.13
CA GLN A 232 5.51 4.55 -6.41
C GLN A 232 5.52 3.29 -7.26
N GLY A 233 5.24 3.46 -8.56
CA GLY A 233 5.23 2.40 -9.53
C GLY A 233 6.62 1.82 -9.74
N MET A 234 6.67 0.61 -10.30
CA MET A 234 7.90 -0.13 -10.57
C MET A 234 8.74 0.54 -11.67
N GLY A 235 9.41 1.67 -11.35
CA GLY A 235 10.17 2.49 -12.29
C GLY A 235 9.77 3.98 -12.31
N ASP A 236 8.84 4.41 -11.46
CA ASP A 236 8.61 5.84 -11.21
C ASP A 236 9.84 6.38 -10.49
N ASN A 237 10.47 7.41 -11.07
CA ASN A 237 11.64 8.05 -10.45
C ASN A 237 11.15 9.08 -9.45
N ALA A 238 11.66 9.06 -8.22
CA ALA A 238 11.70 10.30 -7.44
C ALA A 238 12.61 11.29 -8.19
N PHE A 239 12.12 12.51 -8.44
CA PHE A 239 12.91 13.57 -9.07
C PHE A 239 14.22 13.76 -8.29
N GLY A 240 15.36 13.47 -8.92
CA GLY A 240 16.70 13.64 -8.33
C GLY A 240 17.48 12.36 -8.03
N GLU A 241 16.88 11.17 -8.17
CA GLU A 241 17.63 9.93 -8.02
C GLU A 241 18.48 9.62 -9.26
N SER A 242 19.80 9.67 -9.10
CA SER A 242 20.72 9.10 -10.08
C SER A 242 20.47 7.59 -10.20
N SER A 243 20.67 7.03 -11.40
CA SER A 243 20.36 5.62 -11.68
C SER A 243 20.98 4.59 -10.73
N GLY A 244 22.00 5.00 -9.97
CA GLY A 244 22.74 4.18 -9.03
C GLY A 244 22.12 4.00 -7.63
N ASN A 245 21.34 4.96 -7.13
CA ASN A 245 20.84 4.91 -5.75
C ASN A 245 19.38 4.40 -5.64
N ARG A 246 18.93 3.67 -6.67
CA ARG A 246 17.55 3.20 -6.80
C ARG A 246 17.28 2.05 -5.83
N THR A 247 16.62 2.31 -4.71
CA THR A 247 16.09 1.26 -3.83
C THR A 247 14.62 1.00 -4.16
N LEU A 248 14.27 -0.26 -4.43
CA LEU A 248 12.86 -0.65 -4.50
C LEU A 248 12.17 -0.40 -3.16
N SER A 249 10.98 0.20 -3.19
CA SER A 249 10.10 0.25 -2.02
C SER A 249 9.87 -1.16 -1.47
N TRP A 250 9.67 -1.25 -0.15
CA TRP A 250 9.50 -2.51 0.56
C TRP A 250 8.27 -3.28 0.07
N ILE A 251 7.24 -2.60 -0.45
CA ILE A 251 6.04 -3.24 -0.98
C ILE A 251 6.42 -4.30 -2.03
N TRP A 252 7.40 -3.98 -2.89
CA TRP A 252 7.91 -4.87 -3.94
C TRP A 252 8.85 -5.99 -3.43
N LYS A 253 9.19 -5.99 -2.13
CA LYS A 253 10.08 -6.98 -1.50
C LYS A 253 9.32 -8.05 -0.71
N VAL A 254 8.02 -7.84 -0.45
CA VAL A 254 7.21 -8.77 0.35
C VAL A 254 7.01 -10.09 -0.41
N GLN A 255 7.40 -11.20 0.22
CA GLN A 255 7.23 -12.55 -0.32
C GLN A 255 5.76 -12.99 -0.20
N GLY A 256 5.20 -13.58 -1.26
CA GLY A 256 3.87 -14.21 -1.23
C GLY A 256 2.72 -13.39 -1.81
N VAL A 257 3.00 -12.22 -2.41
CA VAL A 257 1.99 -11.41 -3.11
C VAL A 257 1.79 -11.85 -4.58
N ALA A 258 2.60 -12.79 -5.08
CA ALA A 258 2.59 -13.23 -6.48
C ALA A 258 1.60 -14.39 -6.78
N THR A 259 0.49 -14.54 -6.06
CA THR A 259 -0.38 -15.73 -6.20
C THR A 259 -1.78 -15.48 -6.79
N ALA A 260 -2.07 -14.32 -7.38
CA ALA A 260 -3.38 -14.07 -7.98
C ALA A 260 -3.31 -13.34 -9.33
N GLY A 261 -3.18 -14.11 -10.43
CA GLY A 261 -3.49 -13.67 -11.79
C GLY A 261 -2.36 -13.89 -12.80
N VAL A 262 -2.58 -14.79 -13.76
CA VAL A 262 -1.59 -15.26 -14.75
C VAL A 262 -0.95 -14.11 -15.57
N GLU A 263 -1.71 -13.05 -15.88
CA GLU A 263 -1.19 -11.93 -16.68
C GLU A 263 -0.45 -10.87 -15.83
N GLY A 264 -0.96 -10.52 -14.64
CA GLY A 264 -0.32 -9.56 -13.74
C GLY A 264 0.98 -10.10 -13.14
N GLU A 265 1.02 -11.40 -12.83
CA GLU A 265 2.20 -12.12 -12.33
C GLU A 265 3.32 -12.15 -13.37
N ALA A 266 2.99 -12.39 -14.65
CA ALA A 266 3.96 -12.34 -15.73
C ALA A 266 4.61 -10.96 -15.83
N ILE A 267 3.79 -9.90 -15.80
CA ILE A 267 4.27 -8.50 -15.88
C ILE A 267 5.11 -8.13 -14.66
N LEU A 268 4.69 -8.51 -13.45
CA LEU A 268 5.43 -8.23 -12.22
C LEU A 268 6.75 -8.99 -12.17
N SER A 269 6.75 -10.28 -12.52
CA SER A 269 7.96 -11.11 -12.54
C SER A 269 8.93 -10.64 -13.62
N GLU A 270 8.45 -10.25 -14.80
CA GLU A 270 9.27 -9.68 -15.88
C GLU A 270 9.85 -8.33 -15.45
N ALA A 271 9.06 -7.46 -14.83
CA ALA A 271 9.54 -6.17 -14.34
C ALA A 271 10.61 -6.32 -13.25
N LEU A 272 10.44 -7.27 -12.32
CA LEU A 272 11.44 -7.64 -11.31
C LEU A 272 12.71 -8.19 -11.96
N GLN A 273 12.59 -9.10 -12.92
CA GLN A 273 13.73 -9.67 -13.66
C GLN A 273 14.49 -8.61 -14.44
N VAL A 274 13.79 -7.72 -15.15
CA VAL A 274 14.40 -6.61 -15.89
C VAL A 274 15.13 -5.67 -14.94
N LYS A 275 14.53 -5.32 -13.79
CA LYS A 275 15.20 -4.49 -12.78
C LYS A 275 16.44 -5.18 -12.23
N TRP A 276 16.36 -6.48 -11.89
CA TRP A 276 17.50 -7.24 -11.43
C TRP A 276 18.62 -7.28 -12.47
N CYS A 277 18.30 -7.59 -13.73
CA CYS A 277 19.26 -7.61 -14.83
C CYS A 277 19.93 -6.24 -15.03
N ARG A 278 19.17 -5.14 -14.97
CA ARG A 278 19.71 -3.78 -15.05
C ARG A 278 20.62 -3.48 -13.87
N SER A 279 20.19 -3.72 -12.63
CA SER A 279 21.01 -3.48 -11.44
C SER A 279 22.29 -4.30 -11.46
N ARG A 280 22.25 -5.56 -11.90
CA ARG A 280 23.44 -6.40 -12.09
C ARG A 280 24.38 -5.83 -13.15
N ALA A 281 23.84 -5.38 -14.29
CA ALA A 281 24.65 -4.75 -15.34
C ALA A 281 25.26 -3.41 -14.91
N HIS A 282 24.59 -2.65 -14.04
CA HIS A 282 25.14 -1.45 -13.42
C HIS A 282 26.26 -1.78 -12.44
N ALA A 283 26.06 -2.79 -11.58
CA ALA A 283 27.08 -3.25 -10.66
C ALA A 283 28.35 -3.70 -11.39
N ASN A 284 28.20 -4.49 -12.46
CA ASN A 284 29.34 -4.92 -13.28
C ASN A 284 30.07 -3.73 -13.91
N ARG A 285 29.34 -2.77 -14.50
CA ARG A 285 29.95 -1.57 -15.08
C ARG A 285 30.66 -0.72 -14.04
N TRP A 286 30.13 -0.59 -12.83
CA TRP A 286 30.82 0.14 -11.77
C TRP A 286 32.11 -0.53 -11.32
N VAL A 287 32.15 -1.87 -11.29
CA VAL A 287 33.40 -2.60 -11.03
C VAL A 287 34.43 -2.29 -12.13
N GLU A 288 34.02 -2.32 -13.40
CA GLU A 288 34.87 -1.94 -14.53
C GLU A 288 35.34 -0.47 -14.44
N GLU A 289 34.45 0.46 -14.10
CA GLU A 289 34.74 1.88 -13.95
C GLU A 289 35.78 2.12 -12.85
N VAL A 290 35.68 1.41 -11.71
CA VAL A 290 36.67 1.50 -10.63
C VAL A 290 38.04 1.01 -11.11
N GLU A 291 38.08 -0.09 -11.84
CA GLU A 291 39.34 -0.59 -12.43
C GLU A 291 39.93 0.37 -13.46
N LEU A 292 39.09 0.97 -14.31
CA LEU A 292 39.50 1.97 -15.30
C LEU A 292 40.01 3.23 -14.62
N LEU A 293 39.31 3.75 -13.62
CA LEU A 293 39.69 4.96 -12.87
C LEU A 293 41.04 4.76 -12.19
N LEU A 294 41.30 3.59 -11.60
CA LEU A 294 42.62 3.27 -11.04
C LEU A 294 43.73 3.25 -12.11
N LYS A 295 43.45 2.75 -13.31
CA LYS A 295 44.39 2.78 -14.44
C LYS A 295 44.61 4.20 -14.95
N GLU A 296 43.55 5.00 -15.06
CA GLU A 296 43.61 6.40 -15.47
C GLU A 296 44.40 7.24 -14.48
N MET A 297 44.21 7.07 -13.17
CA MET A 297 45.01 7.76 -12.15
C MET A 297 46.51 7.50 -12.32
N ARG A 298 46.88 6.24 -12.63
CA ARG A 298 48.28 5.89 -12.92
C ARG A 298 48.77 6.51 -14.22
N HIS A 299 47.96 6.46 -15.28
CA HIS A 299 48.30 7.06 -16.57
C HIS A 299 48.45 8.58 -16.49
N VAL A 300 47.58 9.28 -15.77
CA VAL A 300 47.66 10.74 -15.58
C VAL A 300 48.94 11.09 -14.84
N SER A 301 49.28 10.38 -13.76
CA SER A 301 50.54 10.60 -13.04
C SER A 301 51.77 10.34 -13.93
N ALA A 302 51.77 9.23 -14.67
CA ALA A 302 52.86 8.91 -15.58
C ALA A 302 53.00 9.92 -16.74
N PHE A 303 51.87 10.36 -17.29
CA PHE A 303 51.82 11.38 -18.35
C PHE A 303 52.35 12.72 -17.84
N LEU A 304 51.94 13.16 -16.65
CA LEU A 304 52.44 14.41 -16.06
C LEU A 304 53.95 14.35 -15.80
N ALA A 305 54.46 13.21 -15.31
CA ALA A 305 55.90 13.02 -15.11
C ALA A 305 56.68 13.04 -16.44
N TRP A 306 56.18 12.34 -17.46
CA TRP A 306 56.75 12.37 -18.81
C TRP A 306 56.72 13.78 -19.41
N HIS A 307 55.60 14.49 -19.28
CA HIS A 307 55.43 15.84 -19.82
C HIS A 307 56.34 16.84 -19.11
N ALA A 308 56.56 16.69 -17.80
CA ALA A 308 57.54 17.49 -17.06
C ALA A 308 58.97 17.28 -17.60
N ALA A 309 59.40 16.03 -17.77
CA ALA A 309 60.71 15.72 -18.35
C ALA A 309 60.86 16.25 -19.78
N TRP A 310 59.79 16.17 -20.58
CA TRP A 310 59.77 16.75 -21.92
C TRP A 310 59.99 18.27 -21.91
N TRP A 311 59.36 18.99 -20.98
CA TRP A 311 59.59 20.43 -20.79
C TRP A 311 61.02 20.75 -20.34
N GLU A 312 61.61 19.95 -19.44
CA GLU A 312 63.02 20.09 -19.04
C GLU A 312 63.97 19.91 -20.24
N GLU A 313 63.72 18.91 -21.10
CA GLU A 313 64.47 18.75 -22.35
C GLU A 313 64.31 19.96 -23.26
N GLN A 314 63.10 20.49 -23.43
CA GLN A 314 62.88 21.68 -24.27
C GLN A 314 63.61 22.91 -23.72
N ALA A 315 63.70 23.06 -22.39
CA ALA A 315 64.46 24.14 -21.76
C ALA A 315 65.94 24.08 -22.15
N THR A 316 66.56 22.89 -22.13
CA THR A 316 67.98 22.73 -22.49
C THR A 316 68.30 22.92 -23.98
N ARG A 317 67.30 22.82 -24.87
CA ARG A 317 67.50 23.01 -26.32
C ARG A 317 67.69 24.47 -26.74
N ARG A 318 67.37 25.43 -25.87
CA ARG A 318 67.62 26.86 -26.12
C ARG A 318 69.00 27.23 -25.60
N VAL A 319 70.05 27.03 -26.41
CA VAL A 319 71.41 27.45 -26.08
C VAL A 319 71.69 28.84 -26.68
N GLY A 320 72.06 29.82 -25.84
CA GLY A 320 72.51 31.16 -26.26
C GLY A 320 71.58 32.34 -25.96
N LEU A 321 70.71 32.25 -24.93
CA LEU A 321 69.92 33.39 -24.46
C LEU A 321 70.63 34.12 -23.31
N ASP A 322 70.55 35.46 -23.33
CA ASP A 322 71.10 36.37 -22.32
C ASP A 322 70.32 36.27 -20.99
N ASP A 323 70.97 36.50 -19.85
CA ASP A 323 70.44 36.23 -18.49
C ASP A 323 69.09 36.92 -18.23
N ALA A 324 68.85 38.09 -18.84
CA ALA A 324 67.60 38.84 -18.73
C ALA A 324 66.39 38.17 -19.41
N SER A 325 66.61 37.19 -20.29
CA SER A 325 65.55 36.48 -21.03
C SER A 325 65.14 35.15 -20.39
N LEU A 326 65.81 34.74 -19.30
CA LEU A 326 65.55 33.49 -18.58
C LEU A 326 64.55 33.63 -17.43
N GLU A 327 64.32 34.84 -16.91
CA GLU A 327 63.44 35.07 -15.73
C GLU A 327 61.93 35.03 -16.04
N GLY A 328 61.52 34.87 -17.30
CA GLY A 328 60.12 34.96 -17.75
C GLY A 328 59.52 33.72 -18.40
N ILE A 329 60.18 32.55 -18.28
CA ILE A 329 59.74 31.25 -18.81
C ILE A 329 59.59 30.27 -17.65
#